data_AF-K8E3T8-F1
#
_entry.id   AF-K8E3T8-F1
#
_cell.length_a   1.000
_cell.length_b   1.000
_cell.length_c   1.000
_cell.angle_alpha   90.00
_cell.angle_beta   90.00
_cell.angle_gamma   90.00
#
_symmetry.space_group_name_H-M   'P 1'
#
loop_
_entity.id
_entity.type
_entity.pdbx_description
1 polymer ?
#
loop_
_entity_poly.entity_id
_entity_poly.type
_entity_poly.pdbx_seq_one_letter_code
_entity_poly.pdbx_strand_id
1 'polypeptide(L)'
;METKKIYTFLQQAFVFAFIMLLANLIVGILPFPMPASVMGLILLFIALCLKIVKLEQVESLGNSLTGLISFLFVPSGISVMNSLGIMGQYGVRIVLIIIIATIILLAITGWTATALLNLKKNQSFSWDGLKSLFSIKRTHKKLDEVK
;
A
#
# COMPACT_ATOMS: atom_id res chain seq x y z
N MET A 1 28.10 6.76 -4.17
CA MET A 1 27.96 5.58 -3.31
C MET A 1 27.02 5.98 -2.18
N GLU A 2 25.71 5.80 -2.34
CA GLU A 2 24.77 6.08 -1.23
C GLU A 2 24.99 5.03 -0.15
N THR A 3 25.48 5.46 1.00
CA THR A 3 25.68 4.61 2.17
C THR A 3 24.31 4.18 2.69
N LYS A 4 23.88 2.97 2.31
CA LYS A 4 22.66 2.33 2.83
C LYS A 4 22.77 2.22 4.35
N LYS A 5 22.04 3.08 5.08
CA LYS A 5 22.08 3.09 6.54
C LYS A 5 21.31 1.88 7.04
N ILE A 6 22.00 0.97 7.74
CA ILE A 6 21.38 -0.23 8.30
C ILE A 6 20.64 0.19 9.58
N TYR A 7 19.31 0.18 9.53
CA TYR A 7 18.47 0.46 10.70
C TYR A 7 18.22 -0.83 11.49
N THR A 8 18.34 -0.75 12.81
CA THR A 8 18.04 -1.87 13.70
C THR A 8 16.54 -2.15 13.70
N PHE A 9 16.14 -3.43 13.75
CA PHE A 9 14.74 -3.90 13.86
C PHE A 9 13.92 -3.09 14.88
N LEU A 10 14.51 -2.78 16.03
CA LEU A 10 13.87 -2.04 17.12
C LEU A 10 13.53 -0.58 16.75
N GLN A 11 14.39 0.09 15.96
CA GLN A 11 14.12 1.44 15.47
C GLN A 11 12.98 1.44 14.44
N GLN A 12 12.97 0.45 13.56
CA GLN A 12 11.90 0.30 12.59
C GLN A 12 10.55 0.04 13.28
N ALA A 13 10.55 -0.75 14.37
CA ALA A 13 9.34 -1.10 15.11
C ALA A 13 8.78 0.11 15.83
N PHE A 14 9.68 0.95 16.36
CA PHE A 14 9.32 2.23 16.95
C PHE A 14 8.65 3.17 15.95
N VAL A 15 9.14 3.23 14.70
CA VAL A 15 8.50 4.04 13.64
C VAL A 15 7.07 3.57 13.37
N PHE A 16 6.85 2.26 13.21
CA PHE A 16 5.50 1.70 13.04
C PHE A 16 4.59 1.98 14.25
N ALA A 17 5.09 1.80 15.48
CA ALA A 17 4.34 2.06 16.70
C ALA A 17 3.96 3.55 16.85
N PHE A 18 4.90 4.46 16.55
CA PHE A 18 4.67 5.89 16.60
C PHE A 18 3.60 6.33 15.59
N ILE A 19 3.66 5.82 14.36
CA ILE A 19 2.67 6.12 13.33
C ILE A 19 1.30 5.56 13.70
N MET A 20 1.22 4.34 14.24
CA MET A 20 -0.04 3.77 14.72
C MET A 20 -0.64 4.57 15.87
N LEU A 21 0.20 5.07 16.79
CA LEU A 21 -0.25 5.91 17.89
C LEU A 21 -0.86 7.22 17.36
N LEU A 22 -0.16 7.90 16.44
CA LEU A 22 -0.69 9.10 15.78
C LEU A 22 -1.97 8.83 15.00
N ALA A 23 -2.03 7.72 14.26
CA ALA A 23 -3.23 7.32 13.52
C ALA A 23 -4.42 7.09 14.44
N ASN A 24 -4.21 6.44 15.59
CA ASN A 24 -5.27 6.23 16.58
C ASN A 24 -5.75 7.55 17.20
N LEU A 25 -4.83 8.49 17.45
CA LEU A 25 -5.17 9.83 17.94
C LEU A 25 -6.01 10.60 16.92
N ILE A 26 -5.64 10.54 15.64
CA ILE A 26 -6.37 11.15 14.53
C ILE A 26 -7.78 10.53 14.40
N VAL A 27 -7.90 9.21 14.46
CA VAL A 27 -9.20 8.52 14.38
C VAL A 27 -10.09 8.90 15.56
N GLY A 28 -9.53 9.08 16.76
CA GLY A 28 -10.30 9.52 17.93
C GLY A 28 -10.86 10.94 17.83
N ILE A 29 -10.28 11.79 16.97
CA ILE A 29 -10.75 13.17 16.74
C ILE A 29 -11.72 13.22 15.55
N LEU A 30 -11.60 12.31 14.58
CA LEU A 30 -12.51 12.26 13.45
C LEU A 30 -13.87 11.62 13.85
N PRO A 31 -14.99 12.17 13.39
CA PRO A 31 -16.32 11.60 13.64
C PRO A 31 -16.63 10.34 12.78
N PHE A 32 -15.68 9.88 11.96
CA PHE A 32 -15.88 8.76 11.04
C PHE A 32 -15.20 7.47 11.54
N PRO A 33 -15.91 6.33 11.62
CA PRO A 33 -15.34 5.08 12.11
C PRO A 33 -14.44 4.44 11.02
N MET A 34 -13.19 4.87 10.94
CA MET A 34 -12.16 4.21 10.13
C MET A 34 -11.23 3.37 11.02
N PRO A 35 -10.79 2.18 10.57
CA PRO A 35 -9.77 1.43 11.29
C PRO A 35 -8.47 2.24 11.39
N ALA A 36 -7.89 2.33 12.59
CA ALA A 36 -6.62 3.02 12.82
C ALA A 36 -5.49 2.51 11.91
N SER A 37 -5.52 1.22 11.53
CA SER A 37 -4.56 0.63 10.57
C SER A 37 -4.59 1.29 9.19
N VAL A 38 -5.78 1.61 8.67
CA VAL A 38 -5.92 2.29 7.36
C VAL A 38 -5.40 3.71 7.45
N MET A 39 -5.70 4.43 8.54
CA MET A 39 -5.14 5.77 8.77
C MET A 39 -3.62 5.74 8.96
N GLY A 40 -3.09 4.72 9.64
CA GLY A 40 -1.64 4.51 9.79
C GLY A 40 -0.94 4.28 8.44
N LEU A 41 -1.56 3.53 7.52
CA LEU A 41 -1.05 3.35 6.15
C LEU A 41 -0.97 4.68 5.41
N ILE A 42 -2.04 5.48 5.45
CA ILE A 42 -2.10 6.80 4.80
C ILE A 42 -1.04 7.72 5.39
N LEU A 43 -0.90 7.74 6.72
CA LEU A 43 0.06 8.60 7.42
C LEU A 43 1.50 8.19 7.14
N LEU A 44 1.80 6.88 7.13
CA LEU A 44 3.11 6.35 6.74
C LEU A 44 3.42 6.71 5.29
N PHE A 45 2.45 6.58 4.39
CA PHE A 45 2.61 6.93 2.98
C PHE A 45 2.96 8.41 2.80
N ILE A 46 2.23 9.31 3.47
CA ILE A 46 2.52 10.75 3.46
C ILE A 46 3.92 11.04 4.04
N ALA A 47 4.29 10.41 5.16
CA ALA A 47 5.61 10.58 5.77
C ALA A 47 6.76 10.11 4.86
N LEU A 48 6.50 9.09 4.02
CA LEU A 48 7.41 8.59 3.02
C LEU A 48 7.52 9.55 1.82
N CYS A 49 6.40 10.12 1.35
CA CYS A 49 6.38 11.15 0.31
C CYS A 49 7.12 12.41 0.72
N LEU A 50 6.98 12.84 1.98
CA LEU A 50 7.68 13.99 2.56
C LEU A 50 9.16 13.71 2.86
N LYS A 51 9.65 12.49 2.60
CA LYS A 51 11.02 12.03 2.93
C LYS A 51 11.41 12.19 4.41
N ILE A 52 10.43 12.35 5.30
CA ILE A 52 10.65 12.39 6.76
C ILE A 52 11.07 11.00 7.24
N VAL A 53 10.42 9.97 6.70
CA VAL A 53 10.77 8.57 6.92
C VAL A 53 11.46 8.06 5.66
N LYS A 54 12.63 7.43 5.79
CA LYS A 54 13.30 6.75 4.68
C LYS A 54 12.73 5.34 4.51
N LEU A 55 12.61 4.86 3.26
CA LEU A 55 12.11 3.51 2.96
C LEU A 55 12.87 2.43 3.73
N GLU A 56 14.19 2.59 3.84
CA GLU A 56 15.10 1.70 4.57
C GLU A 56 14.74 1.53 6.06
N GLN A 57 14.01 2.48 6.66
CA GLN A 57 13.57 2.43 8.06
C GLN A 57 12.31 1.58 8.27
N VAL A 58 11.60 1.19 7.22
CA VAL A 58 10.31 0.47 7.36
C VAL A 58 10.25 -0.79 6.51
N GLU A 59 11.06 -0.88 5.45
CA GLU A 59 11.06 -1.99 4.48
C GLU A 59 11.35 -3.35 5.12
N SER A 60 12.41 -3.47 5.93
CA SER A 60 12.81 -4.77 6.49
C SER A 60 11.76 -5.34 7.46
N LEU A 61 11.16 -4.49 8.31
CA LEU A 61 10.03 -4.93 9.15
C LEU A 61 8.77 -5.20 8.36
N GLY A 62 8.42 -4.33 7.41
CA GLY A 62 7.23 -4.50 6.58
C GLY A 62 7.27 -5.84 5.85
N ASN A 63 8.43 -6.22 5.31
CA ASN A 63 8.64 -7.52 4.67
C ASN A 63 8.54 -8.68 5.68
N SER A 64 9.10 -8.53 6.88
CA SER A 64 9.00 -9.55 7.94
C SER A 64 7.55 -9.76 8.39
N LEU A 65 6.81 -8.68 8.66
CA LEU A 65 5.40 -8.71 9.03
C LEU A 65 4.53 -9.30 7.92
N THR A 66 4.79 -8.94 6.66
CA THR A 66 4.08 -9.48 5.51
C THR A 66 4.31 -10.99 5.38
N GLY A 67 5.53 -11.46 5.64
CA GLY A 67 5.83 -12.89 5.70
C GLY A 67 5.05 -13.63 6.80
N LEU A 68 4.74 -12.95 7.91
CA LEU A 68 3.96 -13.51 9.02
C LEU A 68 2.44 -13.46 8.79
N ILE A 69 1.94 -12.79 7.75
CA ILE A 69 0.50 -12.68 7.48
C ILE A 69 -0.16 -14.07 7.36
N SER A 70 0.47 -15.02 6.66
CA SER A 70 -0.03 -16.39 6.55
C SER A 70 -0.16 -17.08 7.92
N PHE A 71 0.83 -16.88 8.79
CA PHE A 71 0.79 -17.40 10.16
C PHE A 71 -0.31 -16.74 11.00
N LEU A 72 -0.54 -15.43 10.85
CA LEU A 72 -1.64 -14.71 11.52
C LEU A 72 -3.04 -15.11 11.01
N PHE A 73 -3.15 -15.68 9.80
CA PHE A 73 -4.41 -16.21 9.30
C PHE A 73 -4.81 -17.54 9.94
N VAL A 74 -3.86 -18.34 10.43
CA VAL A 74 -4.14 -19.63 11.10
C VAL A 74 -5.06 -19.48 12.32
N PRO A 75 -4.74 -18.64 13.34
CA PRO A 75 -5.61 -18.46 14.50
C PRO A 75 -6.97 -17.86 14.13
N SER A 76 -7.01 -16.91 13.18
CA SER A 76 -8.28 -16.38 12.65
C SER A 76 -9.12 -17.47 11.99
N GLY A 77 -8.53 -18.38 11.22
CA GLY A 77 -9.23 -19.52 10.61
C GLY A 77 -9.74 -20.52 11.63
N ILE A 78 -8.99 -20.80 12.70
CA ILE A 78 -9.42 -21.70 13.78
C ILE A 78 -10.65 -21.12 14.50
N SER A 79 -10.72 -19.81 14.70
CA SER A 79 -11.89 -19.16 15.32
C SER A 79 -13.19 -19.39 14.52
N VAL A 80 -13.07 -19.43 13.20
CA VAL A 80 -14.16 -19.74 12.28
C VAL A 80 -14.58 -21.21 12.43
N MET A 81 -13.64 -22.11 12.70
CA MET A 81 -13.94 -23.53 12.89
C MET A 81 -14.86 -23.79 14.10
N ASN A 82 -14.76 -22.98 15.15
CA ASN A 82 -15.63 -23.09 16.32
C ASN A 82 -17.11 -22.72 16.02
N SER A 83 -17.36 -22.04 14.90
CA SER A 83 -18.70 -21.64 14.43
C SER A 83 -19.21 -22.51 13.27
N LEU A 84 -18.66 -23.71 13.08
CA LEU A 84 -18.97 -24.61 11.95
C LEU A 84 -20.46 -24.92 11.80
N GLY A 85 -21.21 -25.04 12.90
CA GLY A 85 -22.65 -25.31 12.85
C GLY A 85 -23.46 -24.21 12.16
N ILE A 86 -23.07 -22.95 12.34
CA ILE A 86 -23.69 -21.79 11.68
C ILE A 86 -23.22 -21.71 10.22
N MET A 87 -21.95 -22.03 9.99
CA MET A 87 -21.39 -22.10 8.63
C MET A 87 -21.99 -23.22 7.78
N GLY A 88 -22.41 -24.35 8.37
CA GLY A 88 -23.11 -25.41 7.63
C GLY A 88 -24.45 -24.94 7.06
N GLN A 89 -25.19 -24.10 7.79
CA GLN A 89 -26.50 -23.60 7.35
C GLN A 89 -26.41 -22.38 6.41
N TYR A 90 -25.46 -21.46 6.66
CA TYR A 90 -25.36 -20.21 5.91
C TYR A 90 -24.16 -20.14 4.97
N GLY A 91 -23.24 -21.12 5.00
CA GLY A 91 -21.98 -21.11 4.26
C GLY A 91 -22.16 -21.02 2.75
N VAL A 92 -23.09 -21.81 2.20
CA VAL A 92 -23.43 -21.74 0.76
C VAL A 92 -23.94 -20.34 0.40
N ARG A 93 -24.77 -19.74 1.25
CA ARG A 93 -25.32 -18.38 1.03
C ARG A 93 -24.22 -17.31 1.10
N ILE A 94 -23.28 -17.45 2.02
CA ILE A 94 -22.11 -16.56 2.18
C ILE A 94 -21.23 -16.63 0.93
N VAL A 95 -20.87 -17.83 0.46
CA VAL A 95 -20.03 -17.99 -0.74
C VAL A 95 -20.70 -17.36 -1.97
N LEU A 96 -22.01 -17.60 -2.14
CA LEU A 96 -22.77 -17.03 -3.24
C LEU A 96 -22.77 -15.50 -3.18
N ILE A 97 -22.95 -14.92 -1.98
CA ILE A 97 -22.88 -13.46 -1.78
C ILE A 97 -21.49 -12.89 -2.06
N ILE A 98 -20.41 -13.60 -1.68
CA ILE A 98 -19.03 -13.17 -1.94
C ILE A 98 -18.78 -13.12 -3.44
N ILE A 99 -19.20 -14.16 -4.18
CA ILE A 99 -19.02 -14.21 -5.64
C ILE A 99 -19.78 -13.06 -6.31
N ILE A 100 -21.05 -12.88 -5.97
CA ILE A 100 -21.87 -11.79 -6.54
C ILE A 100 -21.25 -10.43 -6.19
N ALA A 101 -20.91 -10.18 -4.93
CA ALA A 101 -20.31 -8.92 -4.49
C ALA A 101 -18.97 -8.66 -5.19
N THR A 102 -18.16 -9.68 -5.43
CA THR A 102 -16.89 -9.58 -6.15
C THR A 102 -17.12 -9.20 -7.62
N ILE A 103 -18.06 -9.85 -8.30
CA ILE A 103 -18.39 -9.53 -9.69
C ILE A 103 -18.90 -8.08 -9.80
N ILE A 104 -19.80 -7.68 -8.91
CA ILE A 104 -20.34 -6.31 -8.88
C ILE A 104 -19.23 -5.29 -8.61
N LEU A 105 -18.38 -5.54 -7.60
CA LEU A 105 -17.23 -4.69 -7.28
C LEU A 105 -16.29 -4.52 -8.48
N LEU A 106 -15.96 -5.61 -9.16
CA LEU A 106 -15.11 -5.59 -10.36
C LEU A 106 -15.77 -4.84 -11.52
N ALA A 107 -17.08 -5.03 -11.74
CA ALA A 107 -17.83 -4.33 -12.77
C ALA A 107 -17.86 -2.81 -12.52
N ILE A 108 -18.16 -2.39 -11.28
CA ILE A 108 -18.19 -0.98 -10.90
C ILE A 108 -16.79 -0.35 -11.00
N THR A 109 -15.76 -1.05 -10.53
CA THR A 109 -14.37 -0.57 -10.59
C THR A 109 -13.92 -0.42 -12.04
N GLY A 110 -14.22 -1.40 -12.89
CA GLY A 110 -13.94 -1.37 -14.32
C GLY A 110 -14.65 -0.21 -15.02
N TRP A 111 -15.96 -0.05 -14.78
CA TRP A 111 -16.74 1.05 -15.35
C TRP A 111 -16.20 2.40 -14.89
N THR A 112 -15.89 2.55 -13.60
CA THR A 112 -15.31 3.79 -13.05
C THR A 112 -13.97 4.12 -13.72
N ALA A 113 -13.10 3.12 -13.91
CA ALA A 113 -11.84 3.30 -14.62
C ALA A 113 -12.07 3.72 -16.09
N THR A 114 -12.97 3.05 -16.81
CA THR A 114 -13.29 3.42 -18.20
C THR A 114 -13.93 4.80 -18.30
N ALA A 115 -14.80 5.18 -17.36
CA ALA A 115 -15.41 6.50 -17.30
C ALA A 115 -14.35 7.60 -17.10
N LEU A 116 -13.41 7.40 -16.16
CA LEU A 116 -12.28 8.31 -15.94
C LEU A 116 -11.41 8.45 -17.20
N LEU A 117 -11.14 7.35 -17.89
CA LEU A 117 -10.37 7.38 -19.15
C LEU A 117 -11.11 8.10 -20.27
N ASN A 118 -12.42 7.92 -20.37
CA ASN A 118 -13.27 8.59 -21.37
C ASN A 118 -13.38 10.10 -21.10
N LEU A 119 -13.42 10.53 -19.83
CA LEU A 119 -13.37 11.95 -19.45
C LEU A 119 -11.99 12.56 -19.75
N LYS A 120 -10.92 11.77 -19.67
CA LYS A 120 -9.54 12.18 -19.99
C LYS A 120 -9.19 12.11 -21.48
N LYS A 121 -10.12 11.70 -22.35
CA LYS A 121 -9.97 11.73 -23.82
C LYS A 121 -9.71 13.14 -24.39
N ASN A 122 -9.92 14.21 -23.60
CA ASN A 122 -9.60 15.60 -23.99
C ASN A 122 -8.29 16.16 -23.39
N GLN A 123 -7.52 15.35 -22.65
CA GLN A 123 -6.19 15.71 -22.16
C GLN A 123 -5.26 14.52 -22.38
N SER A 124 -4.58 14.52 -23.54
CA SER A 124 -3.36 13.73 -23.74
C SER A 124 -2.40 14.11 -22.61
N PHE A 125 -2.33 13.25 -21.59
CA PHE A 125 -1.29 13.35 -20.58
C PHE A 125 0.00 12.94 -21.29
N SER A 126 0.64 13.96 -21.88
CA SER A 126 1.85 13.86 -22.65
C SER A 126 2.98 13.45 -21.70
N TRP A 127 3.37 12.18 -21.82
CA TRP A 127 4.60 11.62 -21.25
C TRP A 127 5.86 12.26 -21.85
N ASP A 128 5.74 13.16 -22.83
CA ASP A 128 6.87 13.83 -23.48
C ASP A 128 7.51 14.88 -22.56
N GLY A 129 6.72 15.55 -21.71
CA GLY A 129 7.23 16.47 -20.68
C GLY A 129 8.01 15.77 -19.57
N LEU A 130 7.68 14.50 -19.26
CA LEU A 130 8.43 13.70 -18.29
C LEU A 130 9.70 13.12 -18.90
N LYS A 131 9.67 12.77 -20.21
CA LYS A 131 10.87 12.30 -20.94
C LYS A 131 11.95 13.36 -21.03
N SER A 132 11.60 14.65 -21.18
CA SER A 132 12.61 15.72 -21.17
C SER A 132 13.27 15.89 -19.79
N LEU A 133 12.50 15.65 -18.71
CA LEU A 133 12.98 15.74 -17.33
C LEU A 133 13.80 14.50 -16.90
N PHE A 134 13.52 13.34 -17.49
CA PHE A 134 14.29 12.10 -17.30
C PHE A 134 15.44 11.92 -18.31
N SER A 135 15.53 12.75 -19.35
CA SER A 135 16.70 12.86 -20.24
C SER A 135 17.84 13.65 -19.56
N ILE A 136 18.15 13.24 -18.33
CA ILE A 136 19.34 13.68 -17.62
C ILE A 136 20.55 13.25 -18.45
N LYS A 137 21.09 14.25 -19.15
CA LYS A 137 22.42 14.39 -19.75
C LYS A 137 23.32 13.17 -19.48
N ARG A 138 23.32 12.23 -20.44
CA ARG A 138 24.36 11.22 -20.60
C ARG A 138 25.64 11.99 -20.94
N THR A 139 26.42 12.34 -19.92
CA THR A 139 27.77 12.89 -20.07
C THR A 139 28.61 11.86 -20.82
N HIS A 140 28.69 12.03 -22.14
CA HIS A 140 29.73 11.41 -22.95
C HIS A 140 31.04 12.02 -22.51
N LYS A 141 31.72 11.28 -21.65
CA LYS A 141 33.14 11.41 -21.33
C LYS A 141 33.91 11.44 -22.65
N LYS A 142 34.50 12.59 -22.93
CA LYS A 142 35.50 12.86 -23.97
C LYS A 142 36.60 11.79 -23.86
N LEU A 143 36.54 10.77 -24.71
CA LEU A 143 37.71 10.04 -25.18
C LEU A 143 37.87 10.50 -26.63
N ASP A 144 39.12 10.73 -27.03
CA ASP A 144 39.56 11.28 -28.32
C ASP A 144 39.85 12.80 -28.30
N GLU A 145 40.66 13.23 -27.33
CA GLU A 145 41.85 14.01 -27.68
C GLU A 145 43.02 13.01 -27.71
N VAL A 146 43.45 12.63 -28.91
CA VAL A 146 44.62 13.20 -29.59
C VAL A 146 45.91 12.77 -28.90
N LYS A 147 46.48 11.70 -29.47
CA LYS A 147 47.91 11.48 -29.74
C LYS A 147 48.85 11.24 -28.55
#